data_AF-A0A1V1PFH8-F1
#
_entry.id   AF-A0A1V1PFH8-F1
#
_cell.length_a   1.000
_cell.length_b   1.000
_cell.length_c   1.000
_cell.angle_alpha   90.00
_cell.angle_beta   90.00
_cell.angle_gamma   90.00
#
_symmetry.space_group_name_H-M   'P 1'
#
loop_
_entity.id
_entity.type
_entity.pdbx_description
1 polymer ?
#
loop_
_entity_poly.entity_id
_entity_poly.type
_entity_poly.pdbx_seq_one_letter_code
_entity_poly.pdbx_strand_id
1 'polypeptide(L)'
;MGYIRKSQGTPDLYYIDRGKTQLFAALPIEKKAETIRIFTFGGSATWGLPYGAEGSFSGWLAEIIDDCHPKRHIEIVNTGYPSAPIATARDFAAASLSFQPDIFIVYSGNNEFLLENQILQEAAVSKQMIYWLRRKLKYKSFFFFHADRLYSDYFRTKQIYESSDVQFTDFLESTDARFQYELSEIIYMAHKNHIKVILCTVPCNIRDYEPMHSAWNDHLSDDGFKRAKTILQEMRMAIQNQDIRSAEKAYVSLCFISPGFAQATFEMAHAFLKSGLLLSARQAFIRAKEEDKALVRVKERFNAIIRAAAQKGNQKDVFLFDAQHHFNENSPDGIPGNNLFLDGMHPNLQGHFLIASGIAKILLKNKLIHTEKIDQNTFSYKDFKNKNNRVDKEAPLETIDYFIHLGRLERAEELLSEFEQENTHWQIHYNRAIICFKKRNNECAFHAIMKACQAGTTFSEVLESTKISYPKYYDLIKSFEGETQTVQ
;
A
#
# COMPACT_ATOMS: atom_id res chain seq x y z
N MET A 1 9.32 -20.13 -15.66
CA MET A 1 8.34 -19.64 -14.66
C MET A 1 8.51 -18.13 -14.60
N GLY A 2 7.74 -17.40 -15.42
CA GLY A 2 7.86 -15.94 -15.56
C GLY A 2 6.85 -15.23 -14.68
N TYR A 3 7.28 -14.23 -13.92
CA TYR A 3 6.40 -13.42 -13.09
C TYR A 3 6.20 -12.02 -13.71
N ILE A 4 4.90 -11.71 -13.82
CA ILE A 4 4.24 -10.39 -13.79
C ILE A 4 4.67 -9.37 -14.85
N ARG A 5 4.30 -9.67 -16.10
CA ARG A 5 3.47 -8.70 -16.84
C ARG A 5 2.03 -9.16 -16.76
N LYS A 6 1.25 -8.56 -15.86
CA LYS A 6 -0.19 -8.49 -16.05
C LYS A 6 -0.61 -7.03 -16.10
N SER A 7 -1.28 -6.77 -17.20
CA SER A 7 -1.94 -5.55 -17.64
C SER A 7 -2.89 -4.99 -16.59
N GLN A 8 -3.51 -3.87 -16.94
CA GLN A 8 -4.67 -3.23 -16.29
C GLN A 8 -5.91 -4.15 -16.14
N GLY A 9 -5.74 -5.38 -15.63
CA GLY A 9 -6.77 -6.35 -15.33
C GLY A 9 -7.01 -6.46 -13.82
N THR A 10 -8.08 -7.17 -13.44
CA THR A 10 -8.42 -7.45 -12.04
C THR A 10 -7.23 -8.13 -11.32
N PRO A 11 -6.79 -7.64 -10.16
CA PRO A 11 -5.71 -8.26 -9.41
C PRO A 11 -6.07 -9.70 -9.06
N ASP A 12 -5.14 -10.63 -9.34
CA ASP A 12 -5.26 -12.01 -8.91
C ASP A 12 -5.21 -12.07 -7.37
N LEU A 13 -6.09 -12.88 -6.77
CA LEU A 13 -6.11 -13.18 -5.35
C LEU A 13 -5.39 -14.50 -5.10
N TYR A 14 -4.71 -14.60 -3.96
CA TYR A 14 -3.83 -15.72 -3.66
C TYR A 14 -4.10 -16.31 -2.28
N TYR A 15 -3.77 -17.58 -2.10
CA TYR A 15 -3.61 -18.18 -0.78
C TYR A 15 -2.28 -18.90 -0.70
N ILE A 16 -1.76 -19.00 0.51
CA ILE A 16 -0.47 -19.60 0.82
C ILE A 16 -0.75 -20.83 1.67
N ASP A 17 -0.26 -21.97 1.20
CA ASP A 17 -0.38 -23.27 1.84
C ASP A 17 1.02 -23.89 1.94
N ARG A 18 1.53 -24.04 3.18
CA ARG A 18 2.90 -24.51 3.49
C ARG A 18 3.97 -23.79 2.67
N GLY A 19 3.98 -22.45 2.76
CA GLY A 19 4.92 -21.58 2.04
C GLY A 19 4.72 -21.53 0.51
N LYS A 20 3.71 -22.22 -0.05
CA LYS A 20 3.45 -22.23 -1.49
C LYS A 20 2.28 -21.33 -1.85
N THR A 21 2.57 -20.30 -2.64
CA THR A 21 1.57 -19.40 -3.21
C THR A 21 0.76 -20.09 -4.31
N GLN A 22 -0.55 -20.03 -4.18
CA GLN A 22 -1.51 -20.57 -5.15
C GLN A 22 -2.58 -19.52 -5.46
N LEU A 23 -3.18 -19.60 -6.65
CA LEU A 23 -4.34 -18.78 -6.98
C LEU A 23 -5.50 -19.16 -6.05
N PHE A 24 -6.23 -18.17 -5.53
CA PHE A 24 -7.39 -18.41 -4.67
C PHE A 24 -8.39 -19.36 -5.33
N ALA A 25 -8.54 -19.35 -6.66
CA ALA A 25 -9.42 -20.28 -7.37
C ALA A 25 -9.16 -21.78 -7.06
N ALA A 26 -8.00 -22.13 -6.52
CA ALA A 26 -7.65 -23.47 -6.07
C ALA A 26 -7.96 -23.75 -4.58
N LEU A 27 -8.36 -22.73 -3.79
CA LEU A 27 -8.71 -22.88 -2.37
C LEU A 27 -9.94 -23.77 -2.20
N PRO A 28 -9.85 -24.86 -1.41
CA PRO A 28 -10.99 -25.74 -1.19
C PRO A 28 -12.02 -25.07 -0.25
N ILE A 29 -13.29 -25.13 -0.62
CA ILE A 29 -14.41 -24.63 0.21
C ILE A 29 -14.43 -25.36 1.56
N GLU A 30 -14.43 -26.69 1.52
CA GLU A 30 -14.30 -27.52 2.72
C GLU A 30 -12.86 -27.46 3.21
N LYS A 31 -12.69 -27.02 4.45
CA LYS A 31 -11.39 -26.98 5.11
C LYS A 31 -11.01 -28.40 5.53
N LYS A 32 -9.76 -28.80 5.25
CA LYS A 32 -9.24 -30.09 5.70
C LYS A 32 -9.21 -30.16 7.22
N ALA A 33 -9.33 -31.37 7.78
CA ALA A 33 -9.18 -31.57 9.21
C ALA A 33 -7.84 -31.01 9.71
N GLU A 34 -7.83 -30.50 10.95
CA GLU A 34 -6.64 -29.94 11.61
C GLU A 34 -5.97 -28.76 10.88
N THR A 35 -6.68 -28.14 9.93
CA THR A 35 -6.24 -26.92 9.25
C THR A 35 -6.77 -25.67 9.94
N ILE A 36 -5.90 -24.68 10.13
CA ILE A 36 -6.30 -23.32 10.50
C ILE A 36 -6.29 -22.46 9.24
N ARG A 37 -7.38 -21.76 8.96
CA ARG A 37 -7.54 -20.89 7.80
C ARG A 37 -7.67 -19.44 8.22
N ILE A 38 -6.72 -18.63 7.81
CA ILE A 38 -6.60 -17.22 8.15
C ILE A 38 -6.90 -16.40 6.89
N PHE A 39 -7.81 -15.44 6.97
CA PHE A 39 -8.06 -14.47 5.90
C PHE A 39 -7.52 -13.09 6.26
N THR A 40 -6.82 -12.46 5.33
CA THR A 40 -6.31 -11.09 5.48
C THR A 40 -7.05 -10.14 4.56
N PHE A 41 -7.58 -9.04 5.11
CA PHE A 41 -8.37 -8.04 4.39
C PHE A 41 -7.71 -6.66 4.43
N GLY A 42 -7.85 -5.91 3.33
CA GLY A 42 -7.38 -4.53 3.24
C GLY A 42 -7.05 -4.07 1.82
N GLY A 43 -6.32 -2.96 1.74
CA GLY A 43 -5.93 -2.31 0.49
C GLY A 43 -4.74 -2.94 -0.23
N SER A 44 -4.05 -2.12 -1.04
CA SER A 44 -2.82 -2.46 -1.77
C SER A 44 -1.68 -2.95 -0.88
N ALA A 45 -1.57 -2.40 0.35
CA ALA A 45 -0.59 -2.89 1.33
C ALA A 45 -0.90 -4.33 1.77
N THR A 46 -2.17 -4.70 1.93
CA THR A 46 -2.53 -6.10 2.19
C THR A 46 -2.24 -6.99 0.99
N TRP A 47 -2.52 -6.51 -0.22
CA TRP A 47 -2.17 -7.23 -1.46
C TRP A 47 -0.66 -7.48 -1.60
N GLY A 48 0.16 -6.59 -1.01
CA GLY A 48 1.62 -6.68 -0.99
C GLY A 48 2.30 -5.86 -2.08
N LEU A 49 1.72 -4.74 -2.52
CA LEU A 49 2.32 -3.92 -3.57
C LEU A 49 3.72 -3.40 -3.15
N PRO A 50 4.79 -3.59 -3.96
CA PRO A 50 4.85 -4.23 -5.28
C PRO A 50 5.22 -5.73 -5.28
N TYR A 51 5.56 -6.30 -4.12
CA TYR A 51 6.08 -7.65 -3.93
C TYR A 51 5.07 -8.80 -4.09
N GLY A 52 3.79 -8.49 -4.28
CA GLY A 52 2.71 -9.48 -4.37
C GLY A 52 2.53 -10.30 -3.09
N ALA A 53 1.86 -11.44 -3.20
CA ALA A 53 1.49 -12.25 -2.04
C ALA A 53 2.70 -12.77 -1.24
N GLU A 54 3.80 -13.14 -1.90
CA GLU A 54 4.99 -13.71 -1.25
C GLU A 54 5.75 -12.69 -0.39
N GLY A 55 5.90 -11.44 -0.87
CA GLY A 55 6.52 -10.37 -0.08
C GLY A 55 5.56 -9.56 0.79
N SER A 56 4.25 -9.81 0.69
CA SER A 56 3.24 -9.23 1.58
C SER A 56 3.42 -9.69 3.03
N PHE A 57 2.76 -9.02 3.97
CA PHE A 57 2.76 -9.50 5.36
C PHE A 57 2.10 -10.88 5.49
N SER A 58 1.20 -11.27 4.58
CA SER A 58 0.61 -12.61 4.57
C SER A 58 1.63 -13.68 4.18
N GLY A 59 2.53 -13.36 3.24
CA GLY A 59 3.66 -14.21 2.87
C GLY A 59 4.66 -14.37 4.00
N TRP A 60 5.11 -13.27 4.59
CA TRP A 60 5.99 -13.33 5.76
C TRP A 60 5.35 -14.03 6.95
N LEU A 61 4.04 -13.88 7.15
CA LEU A 61 3.34 -14.58 8.23
C LEU A 61 3.32 -16.09 7.99
N ALA A 62 3.15 -16.54 6.74
CA ALA A 62 3.23 -17.96 6.39
C ALA A 62 4.62 -18.52 6.70
N GLU A 63 5.68 -17.82 6.27
CA GLU A 63 7.07 -18.22 6.54
C GLU A 63 7.38 -18.29 8.05
N ILE A 64 6.97 -17.27 8.80
CA ILE A 64 7.16 -17.22 10.26
C ILE A 64 6.45 -18.41 10.90
N ILE A 65 5.20 -18.67 10.52
CA ILE A 65 4.38 -19.73 11.09
C ILE A 65 4.92 -21.12 10.71
N ASP A 66 5.34 -21.34 9.47
CA ASP A 66 5.87 -22.64 9.02
C ASP A 66 7.16 -23.01 9.77
N ASP A 67 8.04 -22.03 10.03
CA ASP A 67 9.25 -22.22 10.85
C ASP A 67 8.88 -22.57 12.32
N CYS A 68 7.72 -22.09 12.81
CA CYS A 68 7.18 -22.41 14.14
C CYS A 68 6.44 -23.77 14.19
N HIS A 69 5.75 -24.17 13.11
CA HIS A 69 4.71 -25.21 13.09
C HIS A 69 4.76 -26.15 11.87
N PRO A 70 5.84 -26.92 11.66
CA PRO A 70 5.94 -27.79 10.50
C PRO A 70 4.86 -28.88 10.41
N LYS A 71 4.16 -29.19 11.52
CA LYS A 71 3.15 -30.27 11.60
C LYS A 71 1.71 -29.81 11.41
N ARG A 72 1.35 -28.55 11.74
CA ARG A 72 -0.03 -28.05 11.57
C ARG A 72 -0.18 -27.40 10.20
N HIS A 73 -1.32 -27.64 9.56
CA HIS A 73 -1.63 -27.07 8.26
C HIS A 73 -2.23 -25.68 8.46
N ILE A 74 -1.52 -24.62 8.07
CA ILE A 74 -2.02 -23.25 8.17
C ILE A 74 -2.14 -22.70 6.75
N GLU A 75 -3.35 -22.29 6.41
CA GLU A 75 -3.68 -21.67 5.13
C GLU A 75 -3.88 -20.17 5.37
N ILE A 76 -3.11 -19.33 4.67
CA ILE A 76 -3.25 -17.88 4.75
C ILE A 76 -3.78 -17.36 3.42
N VAL A 77 -4.99 -16.84 3.42
CA VAL A 77 -5.70 -16.36 2.24
C VAL A 77 -5.58 -14.84 2.18
N ASN A 78 -4.82 -14.34 1.19
CA ASN A 78 -4.64 -12.92 0.97
C ASN A 78 -5.74 -12.37 0.05
N THR A 79 -6.64 -11.59 0.65
CA THR A 79 -7.75 -10.92 -0.07
C THR A 79 -7.53 -9.42 -0.23
N GLY A 80 -6.30 -8.93 -0.05
CA GLY A 80 -5.97 -7.54 -0.27
C GLY A 80 -6.29 -7.11 -1.70
N TYR A 81 -6.82 -5.90 -1.86
CA TYR A 81 -7.18 -5.38 -3.17
C TYR A 81 -6.69 -3.94 -3.32
N PRO A 82 -5.94 -3.60 -4.39
CA PRO A 82 -5.45 -2.25 -4.60
C PRO A 82 -6.56 -1.20 -4.52
N SER A 83 -6.25 -0.08 -3.85
CA SER A 83 -7.18 1.02 -3.59
C SER A 83 -8.42 0.67 -2.76
N ALA A 84 -8.54 -0.54 -2.21
CA ALA A 84 -9.74 -0.92 -1.47
C ALA A 84 -9.90 -0.17 -0.14
N PRO A 85 -11.10 0.38 0.16
CA PRO A 85 -11.50 0.87 1.47
C PRO A 85 -12.06 -0.27 2.34
N ILE A 86 -12.41 0.04 3.60
CA ILE A 86 -12.90 -0.98 4.55
C ILE A 86 -14.20 -1.67 4.13
N ALA A 87 -15.06 -1.02 3.34
CA ALA A 87 -16.28 -1.64 2.84
C ALA A 87 -15.98 -2.85 1.92
N THR A 88 -14.91 -2.78 1.12
CA THR A 88 -14.46 -3.93 0.33
C THR A 88 -13.92 -5.05 1.22
N ALA A 89 -13.22 -4.70 2.31
CA ALA A 89 -12.82 -5.67 3.32
C ALA A 89 -14.05 -6.35 3.97
N ARG A 90 -15.13 -5.61 4.25
CA ARG A 90 -16.41 -6.18 4.73
C ARG A 90 -16.98 -7.18 3.74
N ASP A 91 -17.05 -6.81 2.46
CA ASP A 91 -17.61 -7.69 1.43
C ASP A 91 -16.81 -8.98 1.24
N PHE A 92 -15.48 -8.89 1.28
CA PHE A 92 -14.63 -10.08 1.25
C PHE A 92 -14.74 -10.90 2.54
N ALA A 93 -14.90 -10.28 3.70
CA ALA A 93 -15.17 -11.00 4.94
C ALA A 93 -16.48 -11.80 4.85
N ALA A 94 -17.56 -11.19 4.35
CA ALA A 94 -18.83 -11.88 4.10
C ALA A 94 -18.68 -13.03 3.09
N ALA A 95 -17.98 -12.81 1.97
CA ALA A 95 -17.71 -13.83 0.96
C ALA A 95 -16.93 -15.03 1.55
N SER A 96 -15.96 -14.73 2.41
CA SER A 96 -15.04 -15.73 2.98
C SER A 96 -15.73 -16.71 3.93
N LEU A 97 -16.90 -16.39 4.49
CA LEU A 97 -17.61 -17.26 5.43
C LEU A 97 -17.88 -18.66 4.88
N SER A 98 -18.12 -18.77 3.56
CA SER A 98 -18.34 -20.06 2.89
C SER A 98 -17.10 -20.97 2.92
N PHE A 99 -15.92 -20.43 3.22
CA PHE A 99 -14.63 -21.13 3.24
C PHE A 99 -14.20 -21.48 4.67
N GLN A 100 -15.10 -21.49 5.66
CA GLN A 100 -14.81 -21.95 7.02
C GLN A 100 -13.56 -21.31 7.68
N PRO A 101 -13.41 -19.98 7.63
CA PRO A 101 -12.28 -19.28 8.26
C PRO A 101 -12.25 -19.50 9.77
N ASP A 102 -11.06 -19.46 10.36
CA ASP A 102 -10.86 -19.46 11.81
C ASP A 102 -10.46 -18.09 12.33
N ILE A 103 -9.73 -17.33 11.51
CA ILE A 103 -9.16 -16.04 11.90
C ILE A 103 -9.30 -15.03 10.77
N PHE A 104 -9.73 -13.83 11.11
CA PHE A 104 -9.69 -12.64 10.27
C PHE A 104 -8.59 -11.69 10.73
N ILE A 105 -7.83 -11.16 9.79
CA ILE A 105 -6.87 -10.07 10.02
C ILE A 105 -7.32 -8.88 9.17
N VAL A 106 -7.60 -7.76 9.82
CA VAL A 106 -8.11 -6.55 9.16
C VAL A 106 -7.06 -5.45 9.22
N TYR A 107 -6.53 -5.06 8.05
CA TYR A 107 -5.58 -3.96 7.88
C TYR A 107 -6.17 -2.96 6.87
N SER A 108 -7.02 -2.05 7.34
CA SER A 108 -7.72 -1.06 6.48
C SER A 108 -7.76 0.32 7.14
N GLY A 109 -7.80 1.37 6.33
CA GLY A 109 -7.79 2.77 6.81
C GLY A 109 -7.20 3.76 5.81
N ASN A 110 -6.40 3.29 4.85
CA ASN A 110 -6.05 4.08 3.67
C ASN A 110 -7.23 4.09 2.68
N ASN A 111 -7.28 5.08 1.78
CA ASN A 111 -8.25 5.18 0.69
C ASN A 111 -9.71 5.43 1.09
N GLU A 112 -10.02 5.63 2.37
CA GLU A 112 -11.40 5.71 2.89
C GLU A 112 -12.18 6.94 2.38
N PHE A 113 -11.46 8.03 2.04
CA PHE A 113 -12.03 9.27 1.51
C PHE A 113 -12.06 9.34 -0.02
N LEU A 114 -11.50 8.34 -0.71
CA LEU A 114 -11.51 8.34 -2.18
C LEU A 114 -12.93 7.99 -2.65
N LEU A 115 -13.66 9.01 -3.11
CA LEU A 115 -15.03 8.94 -3.62
C LEU A 115 -15.16 7.92 -4.77
N GLU A 116 -14.17 7.83 -5.68
CA GLU A 116 -14.10 6.84 -6.75
C GLU A 116 -14.08 5.39 -6.24
N ASN A 117 -13.58 5.15 -5.03
CA ASN A 117 -13.56 3.81 -4.43
C ASN A 117 -14.93 3.38 -3.90
N GLN A 118 -15.87 4.31 -3.67
CA GLN A 118 -17.26 3.94 -3.36
C GLN A 118 -18.00 3.38 -4.58
N ILE A 119 -17.54 3.71 -5.79
CA ILE A 119 -18.14 3.26 -7.06
C ILE A 119 -17.40 2.01 -7.59
N LEU A 120 -16.10 1.85 -7.29
CA LEU A 120 -15.36 0.60 -7.50
C LEU A 120 -15.84 -0.55 -6.58
N GLN A 121 -16.48 -0.23 -5.43
CA GLN A 121 -17.06 -1.20 -4.49
C GLN A 121 -18.00 -2.20 -5.19
N GLU A 122 -18.92 -1.73 -6.03
CA GLU A 122 -19.91 -2.62 -6.64
C GLU A 122 -19.33 -3.43 -7.80
N ALA A 123 -18.39 -2.88 -8.59
CA ALA A 123 -17.84 -3.57 -9.78
C ALA A 123 -16.78 -4.63 -9.46
N ALA A 124 -15.94 -4.40 -8.44
CA ALA A 124 -14.87 -5.34 -8.06
C ALA A 124 -15.41 -6.53 -7.26
N VAL A 125 -16.28 -6.27 -6.28
CA VAL A 125 -16.94 -7.31 -5.48
C VAL A 125 -17.90 -8.12 -6.35
N SER A 126 -18.70 -7.48 -7.22
CA SER A 126 -19.62 -8.23 -8.09
C SER A 126 -18.90 -9.09 -9.12
N LYS A 127 -17.85 -8.63 -9.81
CA LYS A 127 -17.12 -9.46 -10.79
C LYS A 127 -16.39 -10.63 -10.15
N GLN A 128 -15.77 -10.43 -8.98
CA GLN A 128 -15.08 -11.49 -8.24
C GLN A 128 -16.09 -12.46 -7.62
N MET A 129 -17.17 -11.98 -6.98
CA MET A 129 -18.26 -12.80 -6.44
C MET A 129 -19.03 -13.59 -7.49
N ILE A 130 -19.27 -12.98 -8.66
CA ILE A 130 -19.85 -13.68 -9.82
C ILE A 130 -18.87 -14.74 -10.34
N TYR A 131 -17.55 -14.51 -10.31
CA TYR A 131 -16.55 -15.54 -10.62
C TYR A 131 -16.51 -16.66 -9.56
N TRP A 132 -16.57 -16.32 -8.26
CA TRP A 132 -16.64 -17.25 -7.12
C TRP A 132 -17.85 -18.18 -7.23
N LEU A 133 -19.02 -17.63 -7.57
CA LEU A 133 -20.29 -18.35 -7.66
C LEU A 133 -20.45 -19.14 -8.98
N ARG A 134 -19.90 -18.65 -10.10
CA ARG A 134 -20.04 -19.30 -11.43
C ARG A 134 -19.39 -20.68 -11.54
N ARG A 135 -18.42 -21.02 -10.68
CA ARG A 135 -17.64 -22.26 -10.84
C ARG A 135 -18.11 -23.45 -10.01
N LYS A 136 -19.12 -23.32 -9.15
CA LYS A 136 -19.59 -24.43 -8.29
C LYS A 136 -21.09 -24.74 -8.30
N LEU A 137 -21.97 -23.89 -8.85
CA LEU A 137 -23.40 -24.16 -8.85
C LEU A 137 -23.88 -24.71 -10.20
N LYS A 138 -24.19 -26.02 -10.25
CA LYS A 138 -25.09 -26.64 -11.25
C LYS A 138 -26.56 -26.18 -11.06
N TYR A 139 -26.80 -24.92 -10.71
CA TYR A 139 -28.15 -24.38 -10.54
C TYR A 139 -28.47 -23.42 -11.69
N LYS A 140 -29.29 -23.90 -12.62
CA LYS A 140 -29.77 -23.21 -13.82
C LYS A 140 -30.90 -22.19 -13.56
N SER A 141 -31.16 -21.78 -12.32
CA SER A 141 -32.40 -21.07 -12.00
C SER A 141 -32.16 -19.80 -11.18
N PHE A 142 -32.41 -18.67 -11.84
CA PHE A 142 -32.86 -17.39 -11.29
C PHE A 142 -31.91 -16.59 -10.38
N PHE A 143 -31.08 -15.73 -10.99
CA PHE A 143 -30.73 -14.39 -10.46
C PHE A 143 -30.28 -13.48 -11.62
N PHE A 144 -31.24 -12.92 -12.35
CA PHE A 144 -31.01 -11.76 -13.21
C PHE A 144 -31.06 -10.49 -12.33
N PHE A 145 -30.02 -10.26 -11.52
CA PHE A 145 -29.86 -8.93 -10.93
C PHE A 145 -29.33 -7.98 -12.02
N HIS A 146 -30.11 -6.94 -12.29
CA HIS A 146 -30.01 -6.08 -13.47
C HIS A 146 -28.75 -5.21 -13.44
N ALA A 147 -27.72 -5.63 -14.19
CA ALA A 147 -26.53 -4.81 -14.47
C ALA A 147 -26.86 -3.47 -15.14
N ASP A 148 -27.94 -3.41 -15.93
CA ASP A 148 -28.33 -2.19 -16.68
C ASP A 148 -28.93 -1.10 -15.78
N ARG A 149 -29.54 -1.47 -14.65
CA ARG A 149 -30.08 -0.50 -13.68
C ARG A 149 -28.96 0.22 -12.93
N LEU A 150 -27.89 -0.50 -12.62
CA LEU A 150 -26.67 0.02 -11.99
C LEU A 150 -25.89 0.97 -12.91
N TYR A 151 -25.88 0.69 -14.22
CA TYR A 151 -25.24 1.56 -15.23
C TYR A 151 -26.01 2.87 -15.48
N SER A 152 -27.33 2.84 -15.32
CA SER A 152 -28.21 4.01 -15.34
C SER A 152 -28.03 4.86 -14.08
N ASP A 153 -27.96 4.23 -12.90
CA ASP A 153 -27.75 4.91 -11.62
C ASP A 153 -26.33 5.48 -11.47
N TYR A 154 -25.32 4.90 -12.16
CA TYR A 154 -23.95 5.42 -12.33
C TYR A 154 -23.91 6.85 -12.90
N PHE A 155 -24.66 7.12 -13.98
CA PHE A 155 -24.68 8.47 -14.59
C PHE A 155 -25.51 9.45 -13.75
N ARG A 156 -26.59 8.97 -13.14
CA ARG A 156 -27.47 9.81 -12.31
C ARG A 156 -26.80 10.28 -11.02
N THR A 157 -26.04 9.41 -10.35
CA THR A 157 -25.36 9.72 -9.08
C THR A 157 -24.13 10.61 -9.29
N LYS A 158 -23.35 10.37 -10.36
CA LYS A 158 -22.25 11.26 -10.79
C LYS A 158 -22.76 12.68 -11.03
N GLN A 159 -23.89 12.80 -11.73
CA GLN A 159 -24.52 14.09 -12.02
C GLN A 159 -25.09 14.78 -10.77
N ILE A 160 -25.53 14.04 -9.74
CA ILE A 160 -26.04 14.60 -8.47
C ILE A 160 -24.92 15.11 -7.57
N TYR A 161 -23.75 14.48 -7.55
CA TYR A 161 -22.61 14.92 -6.71
C TYR A 161 -21.79 16.05 -7.35
N GLU A 162 -21.64 16.04 -8.68
CA GLU A 162 -21.09 17.19 -9.41
C GLU A 162 -22.01 18.43 -9.33
N SER A 163 -23.24 18.28 -8.85
CA SER A 163 -24.24 19.34 -8.70
C SER A 163 -24.70 19.62 -7.25
N SER A 164 -24.17 18.92 -6.23
CA SER A 164 -24.57 19.14 -4.84
C SER A 164 -23.49 19.81 -4.02
N ASP A 165 -23.89 20.89 -3.35
CA ASP A 165 -23.14 21.65 -2.35
C ASP A 165 -22.97 20.85 -1.04
N VAL A 166 -22.47 19.61 -1.09
CA VAL A 166 -22.14 18.88 0.14
C VAL A 166 -20.91 19.52 0.76
N GLN A 167 -21.06 20.10 1.95
CA GLN A 167 -19.92 20.68 2.66
C GLN A 167 -18.92 19.58 3.04
N PHE A 168 -17.63 19.85 2.83
CA PHE A 168 -16.54 18.90 3.06
C PHE A 168 -16.56 18.26 4.46
N THR A 169 -17.00 19.00 5.48
CA THR A 169 -17.15 18.51 6.86
C THR A 169 -18.16 17.37 6.98
N ASP A 170 -19.32 17.48 6.32
CA ASP A 170 -20.38 16.47 6.35
C ASP A 170 -19.92 15.18 5.65
N PHE A 171 -19.09 15.31 4.60
CA PHE A 171 -18.44 14.19 3.94
C PHE A 171 -17.42 13.46 4.84
N LEU A 172 -16.66 14.19 5.67
CA LEU A 172 -15.71 13.58 6.60
C LEU A 172 -16.42 12.80 7.72
N GLU A 173 -17.42 13.41 8.36
CA GLU A 173 -18.16 12.78 9.46
C GLU A 173 -18.93 11.54 9.00
N SER A 174 -19.57 11.61 7.82
CA SER A 174 -20.24 10.45 7.22
C SER A 174 -19.26 9.32 6.87
N THR A 175 -18.01 9.64 6.49
CA THR A 175 -16.97 8.64 6.22
C THR A 175 -16.52 7.95 7.51
N ASP A 176 -16.34 8.67 8.61
CA ASP A 176 -15.95 8.09 9.91
C ASP A 176 -17.03 7.16 10.45
N ALA A 177 -18.30 7.60 10.41
CA ALA A 177 -19.44 6.78 10.81
C ALA A 177 -19.54 5.51 9.98
N ARG A 178 -19.33 5.63 8.65
CA ARG A 178 -19.29 4.47 7.77
C ARG A 178 -18.12 3.55 8.12
N PHE A 179 -16.92 4.05 8.29
CA PHE A 179 -15.75 3.23 8.64
C PHE A 179 -16.01 2.42 9.92
N GLN A 180 -16.59 3.08 10.94
CA GLN A 180 -16.98 2.43 12.18
C GLN A 180 -18.07 1.36 11.96
N TYR A 181 -19.09 1.64 11.14
CA TYR A 181 -20.14 0.69 10.80
C TYR A 181 -19.57 -0.56 10.10
N GLU A 182 -18.79 -0.36 9.04
CA GLU A 182 -18.20 -1.46 8.25
C GLU A 182 -17.28 -2.34 9.08
N LEU A 183 -16.45 -1.73 9.93
CA LEU A 183 -15.61 -2.46 10.88
C LEU A 183 -16.46 -3.28 11.86
N SER A 184 -17.54 -2.69 12.37
CA SER A 184 -18.45 -3.39 13.30
C SER A 184 -19.18 -4.56 12.65
N GLU A 185 -19.51 -4.46 11.36
CA GLU A 185 -20.12 -5.56 10.59
C GLU A 185 -19.15 -6.73 10.41
N ILE A 186 -17.87 -6.46 10.09
CA ILE A 186 -16.83 -7.51 10.01
C ILE A 186 -16.74 -8.26 11.34
N ILE A 187 -16.67 -7.52 12.44
CA ILE A 187 -16.57 -8.07 13.79
C ILE A 187 -17.83 -8.88 14.15
N TYR A 188 -19.02 -8.36 13.83
CA TYR A 188 -20.28 -9.03 14.08
C TYR A 188 -20.41 -10.35 13.31
N MET A 189 -20.10 -10.34 12.01
CA MET A 189 -20.07 -11.55 11.17
C MET A 189 -19.07 -12.57 11.70
N ALA A 190 -17.88 -12.13 12.11
CA ALA A 190 -16.87 -12.99 12.68
C ALA A 190 -17.35 -13.65 13.98
N HIS A 191 -17.86 -12.86 14.92
CA HIS A 191 -18.39 -13.35 16.19
C HIS A 191 -19.53 -14.36 16.00
N LYS A 192 -20.49 -14.08 15.10
CA LYS A 192 -21.61 -14.99 14.79
C LYS A 192 -21.16 -16.34 14.25
N ASN A 193 -20.01 -16.39 13.58
CA ASN A 193 -19.44 -17.60 12.99
C ASN A 193 -18.26 -18.17 13.81
N HIS A 194 -18.04 -17.69 15.04
CA HIS A 194 -16.96 -18.13 15.94
C HIS A 194 -15.54 -17.91 15.40
N ILE A 195 -15.37 -16.88 14.56
CA ILE A 195 -14.10 -16.49 13.95
C ILE A 195 -13.41 -15.47 14.85
N LYS A 196 -12.10 -15.64 15.09
CA LYS A 196 -11.28 -14.68 15.83
C LYS A 196 -10.88 -13.52 14.92
N VAL A 197 -10.76 -12.32 15.45
CA VAL A 197 -10.43 -11.12 14.67
C VAL A 197 -9.19 -10.45 15.23
N ILE A 198 -8.22 -10.14 14.38
CA ILE A 198 -7.07 -9.30 14.70
C ILE A 198 -7.24 -8.00 13.92
N LEU A 199 -7.49 -6.91 14.63
CA LEU A 199 -7.56 -5.57 14.08
C LEU A 199 -6.18 -4.93 14.09
N CYS A 200 -5.75 -4.42 12.94
CA CYS A 200 -4.44 -3.78 12.79
C CYS A 200 -4.64 -2.29 12.52
N THR A 201 -4.04 -1.42 13.34
CA THR A 201 -3.90 0.00 12.97
C THR A 201 -3.01 0.13 11.75
N VAL A 202 -3.15 1.20 10.97
CA VAL A 202 -2.39 1.42 9.74
C VAL A 202 -1.34 2.53 9.97
N PRO A 203 -0.03 2.24 9.90
CA PRO A 203 1.03 3.25 9.88
C PRO A 203 1.16 3.92 8.50
N CYS A 204 1.81 5.08 8.47
CA CYS A 204 2.20 5.79 7.25
C CYS A 204 3.64 6.30 7.35
N ASN A 205 4.26 6.51 6.19
CA ASN A 205 5.46 7.33 6.09
C ASN A 205 5.05 8.79 6.28
N ILE A 206 5.45 9.34 7.42
CA ILE A 206 5.21 10.75 7.76
C ILE A 206 6.50 11.55 7.67
N ARG A 207 7.67 10.92 7.76
CA ARG A 207 8.98 11.56 7.78
C ARG A 207 9.44 12.00 6.40
N ASP A 208 9.37 11.09 5.42
CA ASP A 208 10.08 11.24 4.14
C ASP A 208 9.13 11.37 2.94
N TYR A 209 7.81 11.36 3.19
CA TYR A 209 6.79 11.50 2.17
C TYR A 209 5.96 12.78 2.38
N GLU A 210 6.26 13.77 1.55
CA GLU A 210 5.60 15.08 1.58
C GLU A 210 4.08 15.00 1.31
N PRO A 211 3.30 16.01 1.73
CA PRO A 211 1.90 16.14 1.34
C PRO A 211 1.72 16.09 -0.17
N MET A 212 0.79 15.25 -0.64
CA MET A 212 0.53 15.11 -2.08
C MET A 212 -0.25 16.30 -2.64
N HIS A 213 -1.13 16.90 -1.83
CA HIS A 213 -1.86 18.10 -2.21
C HIS A 213 -1.95 19.08 -1.04
N SER A 214 -1.36 20.26 -1.22
CA SER A 214 -1.44 21.37 -0.29
C SER A 214 -2.25 22.51 -0.93
N ALA A 215 -3.34 22.89 -0.27
CA ALA A 215 -4.22 23.97 -0.72
C ALA A 215 -4.12 25.17 0.24
N TRP A 216 -4.22 26.37 -0.34
CA TRP A 216 -4.36 27.60 0.44
C TRP A 216 -5.77 27.69 1.04
N ASN A 217 -5.97 28.63 1.96
CA ASN A 217 -7.31 28.98 2.39
C ASN A 217 -8.08 29.64 1.22
N ASP A 218 -9.19 29.02 0.82
CA ASP A 218 -10.02 29.43 -0.31
C ASP A 218 -10.68 30.82 -0.11
N HIS A 219 -10.70 31.33 1.12
CA HIS A 219 -11.25 32.64 1.48
C HIS A 219 -10.22 33.78 1.47
N LEU A 220 -8.99 33.54 1.01
CA LEU A 220 -7.98 34.60 0.90
C LEU A 220 -8.33 35.61 -0.19
N SER A 221 -8.26 36.90 0.13
CA SER A 221 -8.19 37.95 -0.89
C SER A 221 -6.86 37.89 -1.65
N ASP A 222 -6.76 38.54 -2.80
CA ASP A 222 -5.52 38.61 -3.58
C ASP A 222 -4.34 39.15 -2.76
N ASP A 223 -4.58 40.16 -1.92
CA ASP A 223 -3.56 40.70 -1.03
C ASP A 223 -3.24 39.75 0.13
N GLY A 224 -4.24 39.03 0.65
CA GLY A 224 -4.05 37.96 1.62
C GLY A 224 -3.17 36.84 1.07
N PHE A 225 -3.39 36.45 -0.20
CA PHE A 225 -2.60 35.44 -0.90
C PHE A 225 -1.15 35.89 -1.14
N LYS A 226 -0.93 37.13 -1.60
CA LYS A 226 0.42 37.71 -1.74
C LYS A 226 1.15 37.75 -0.40
N ARG A 227 0.45 38.15 0.66
CA ARG A 227 0.99 38.15 2.04
C ARG A 227 1.36 36.75 2.50
N ALA A 228 0.50 35.76 2.26
CA ALA A 228 0.76 34.36 2.61
C ALA A 228 2.00 33.80 1.90
N LYS A 229 2.17 34.11 0.61
CA LYS A 229 3.38 33.76 -0.14
C LYS A 229 4.64 34.40 0.43
N THR A 230 4.57 35.67 0.82
CA THR A 230 5.70 36.39 1.41
C THR A 230 6.12 35.75 2.74
N ILE A 231 5.15 35.46 3.62
CA ILE A 231 5.42 34.79 4.90
C ILE A 231 5.99 33.38 4.69
N LEU A 232 5.49 32.63 3.70
CA LEU A 232 6.05 31.32 3.36
C LEU A 232 7.51 31.41 2.90
N GLN A 233 7.88 32.46 2.15
CA GLN A 233 9.27 32.70 1.75
C GLN A 233 10.14 33.08 2.96
N GLU A 234 9.65 33.94 3.86
CA GLU A 234 10.34 34.29 5.11
C GLU A 234 10.60 33.05 5.97
N MET A 235 9.60 32.17 6.12
CA MET A 235 9.72 30.89 6.81
C MET A 235 10.84 30.04 6.19
N ARG A 236 10.83 29.87 4.87
CA ARG A 236 11.83 29.07 4.16
C ARG A 236 13.24 29.64 4.29
N MET A 237 13.41 30.96 4.20
CA MET A 237 14.70 31.62 4.42
C MET A 237 15.20 31.40 5.86
N ALA A 238 14.32 31.51 6.86
CA ALA A 238 14.69 31.24 8.25
C ALA A 238 15.08 29.76 8.47
N ILE A 239 14.37 28.81 7.85
CA ILE A 239 14.74 27.38 7.86
C ILE A 239 16.12 27.18 7.24
N GLN A 240 16.40 27.80 6.08
CA GLN A 240 17.71 27.71 5.41
C GLN A 240 18.84 28.27 6.28
N ASN A 241 18.58 29.36 7.00
CA ASN A 241 19.53 29.99 7.93
C ASN A 241 19.61 29.27 9.30
N GLN A 242 18.89 28.16 9.48
CA GLN A 242 18.80 27.43 10.76
C GLN A 242 18.27 28.29 11.93
N ASP A 243 17.57 29.38 11.65
CA ASP A 243 16.90 30.21 12.64
C ASP A 243 15.49 29.67 12.90
N ILE A 244 15.43 28.64 13.74
CA ILE A 244 14.16 27.95 14.06
C ILE A 244 13.13 28.89 14.68
N ARG A 245 13.56 29.91 15.43
CA ARG A 245 12.67 30.85 16.12
C ARG A 245 11.96 31.76 15.12
N SER A 246 12.70 32.29 14.15
CA SER A 246 12.10 33.11 13.09
C SER A 246 11.25 32.26 12.15
N ALA A 247 11.67 31.03 11.85
CA ALA A 247 10.89 30.08 11.05
C ALA A 247 9.54 29.77 11.70
N GLU A 248 9.53 29.45 13.00
CA GLU A 248 8.30 29.17 13.75
C GLU A 248 7.39 30.40 13.83
N LYS A 249 7.95 31.60 14.04
CA LYS A 249 7.16 32.84 14.03
C LYS A 249 6.47 33.08 12.69
N ALA A 250 7.18 32.87 11.58
CA ALA A 250 6.63 32.98 10.24
C ALA A 250 5.57 31.88 10.00
N TYR A 251 5.84 30.64 10.41
CA TYR A 251 4.89 29.53 10.31
C TYR A 251 3.59 29.78 11.07
N VAL A 252 3.65 30.26 12.32
CA VAL A 252 2.46 30.63 13.11
C VAL A 252 1.68 31.74 12.41
N SER A 253 2.37 32.73 11.85
CA SER A 253 1.74 33.81 11.08
C SER A 253 1.06 33.28 9.81
N LEU A 254 1.67 32.29 9.14
CA LEU A 254 1.11 31.62 7.97
C LEU A 254 -0.14 30.80 8.34
N CYS A 255 -0.09 30.03 9.43
CA CYS A 255 -1.23 29.26 9.92
C CYS A 255 -2.42 30.13 10.31
N PHE A 256 -2.19 31.37 10.75
CA PHE A 256 -3.26 32.30 11.08
C PHE A 256 -4.05 32.76 9.85
N ILE A 257 -3.37 33.01 8.73
CA ILE A 257 -4.02 33.51 7.50
C ILE A 257 -4.48 32.38 6.56
N SER A 258 -3.72 31.28 6.51
CA SER A 258 -3.96 30.14 5.65
C SER A 258 -3.81 28.83 6.44
N PRO A 259 -4.71 28.55 7.39
CA PRO A 259 -4.68 27.30 8.14
C PRO A 259 -4.80 26.10 7.19
N GLY A 260 -4.10 25.01 7.48
CA GLY A 260 -4.20 23.78 6.69
C GLY A 260 -3.30 23.72 5.44
N PHE A 261 -2.38 24.66 5.24
CA PHE A 261 -1.39 24.58 4.16
C PHE A 261 -0.31 23.52 4.50
N ALA A 262 -0.61 22.26 4.18
CA ALA A 262 0.14 21.08 4.62
C ALA A 262 1.65 21.13 4.32
N GLN A 263 2.05 21.66 3.16
CA GLN A 263 3.47 21.75 2.78
C GLN A 263 4.30 22.55 3.78
N ALA A 264 3.79 23.69 4.27
CA ALA A 264 4.53 24.49 5.24
C ALA A 264 4.69 23.76 6.58
N THR A 265 3.65 23.04 7.01
CA THR A 265 3.69 22.20 8.21
C THR A 265 4.74 21.09 8.07
N PHE A 266 4.85 20.46 6.88
CA PHE A 266 5.86 19.45 6.60
C PHE A 266 7.28 20.01 6.61
N GLU A 267 7.51 21.16 5.97
CA GLU A 267 8.81 21.84 5.99
C GLU A 267 9.24 22.22 7.42
N MET A 268 8.31 22.71 8.24
CA MET A 268 8.57 22.99 9.66
C MET A 268 8.82 21.73 10.48
N ALA A 269 8.17 20.60 10.18
CA ALA A 269 8.44 19.33 10.84
C ALA A 269 9.91 18.90 10.66
N HIS A 270 10.46 19.06 9.45
CA HIS A 270 11.88 18.83 9.20
C HIS A 270 12.79 19.85 9.89
N ALA A 271 12.39 21.12 9.97
CA ALA A 271 13.15 22.13 10.69
C ALA A 271 13.24 21.82 12.19
N PHE A 272 12.13 21.38 12.80
CA PHE A 272 12.11 20.89 14.19
C PHE A 272 12.98 19.65 14.36
N LEU A 273 12.91 18.69 13.44
CA LEU A 273 13.71 17.46 13.48
C LEU A 273 15.22 17.78 13.43
N LYS A 274 15.64 18.63 12.50
CA LYS A 274 17.05 19.09 12.38
C LYS A 274 17.54 19.83 13.62
N SER A 275 16.63 20.50 14.34
CA SER A 275 16.92 21.23 15.58
C SER A 275 16.87 20.35 16.84
N GLY A 276 16.64 19.04 16.71
CA GLY A 276 16.52 18.11 17.84
C GLY A 276 15.19 18.21 18.62
N LEU A 277 14.22 18.97 18.11
CA LEU A 277 12.91 19.17 18.75
C LEU A 277 11.96 18.03 18.37
N LEU A 278 12.25 16.82 18.85
CA LEU A 278 11.61 15.58 18.38
C LEU A 278 10.09 15.55 18.57
N LEU A 279 9.59 16.01 19.73
CA LEU A 279 8.14 16.05 19.99
C LEU A 279 7.42 16.98 19.02
N SER A 280 7.94 18.20 18.83
CA SER A 280 7.39 19.17 17.89
C SER A 280 7.46 18.67 16.44
N ALA A 281 8.58 18.04 16.06
CA ALA A 281 8.75 17.42 14.76
C ALA A 281 7.68 16.36 14.50
N ARG A 282 7.50 15.42 15.43
CA ARG A 282 6.52 14.34 15.29
C ARG A 282 5.08 14.88 15.19
N GLN A 283 4.73 15.85 16.04
CA GLN A 283 3.40 16.48 15.97
C GLN A 283 3.18 17.20 14.64
N ALA A 284 4.18 17.93 14.16
CA ALA A 284 4.11 18.61 12.87
C ALA A 284 4.03 17.63 11.69
N PHE A 285 4.77 16.52 11.69
CA PHE A 285 4.64 15.49 10.65
C PHE A 285 3.24 14.85 10.61
N ILE A 286 2.68 14.52 11.78
CA ILE A 286 1.30 14.02 11.87
C ILE A 286 0.34 15.08 11.32
N ARG A 287 0.48 16.34 11.75
CA ARG A 287 -0.36 17.44 11.30
C ARG A 287 -0.28 17.66 9.78
N ALA A 288 0.91 17.59 9.19
CA ALA A 288 1.08 17.70 7.75
C ALA A 288 0.31 16.61 6.99
N LYS A 289 0.34 15.35 7.47
CA LYS A 289 -0.48 14.25 6.92
C LYS A 289 -1.98 14.53 7.09
N GLU A 290 -2.40 15.05 8.24
CA GLU A 290 -3.81 15.36 8.51
C GLU A 290 -4.33 16.51 7.62
N GLU A 291 -3.48 17.51 7.34
CA GLU A 291 -3.79 18.66 6.49
C GLU A 291 -3.73 18.34 4.98
N ASP A 292 -3.04 17.26 4.59
CA ASP A 292 -2.94 16.80 3.19
C ASP A 292 -4.32 16.54 2.58
N LYS A 293 -4.58 17.25 1.47
CA LYS A 293 -5.87 17.28 0.76
C LYS A 293 -6.05 16.14 -0.23
N ALA A 294 -5.02 15.33 -0.48
CA ALA A 294 -5.15 14.15 -1.34
C ALA A 294 -5.96 13.02 -0.67
N LEU A 295 -6.04 13.02 0.66
CA LEU A 295 -6.88 12.11 1.47
C LEU A 295 -6.68 10.60 1.21
N VAL A 296 -5.50 10.20 0.71
CA VAL A 296 -5.17 8.79 0.46
C VAL A 296 -4.66 8.09 1.72
N ARG A 297 -3.78 8.76 2.47
CA ARG A 297 -3.17 8.25 3.70
C ARG A 297 -4.19 8.19 4.84
N VAL A 298 -4.12 7.14 5.66
CA VAL A 298 -4.95 6.96 6.85
C VAL A 298 -4.89 8.18 7.78
N LYS A 299 -6.05 8.65 8.22
CA LYS A 299 -6.18 9.73 9.22
C LYS A 299 -6.13 9.15 10.63
N GLU A 300 -5.64 9.92 11.61
CA GLU A 300 -5.48 9.42 13.00
C GLU A 300 -6.79 8.91 13.61
N ARG A 301 -7.93 9.52 13.20
CA ARG A 301 -9.26 9.11 13.65
C ARG A 301 -9.64 7.67 13.30
N PHE A 302 -9.20 7.13 12.16
CA PHE A 302 -9.47 5.73 11.82
C PHE A 302 -8.68 4.77 12.71
N ASN A 303 -7.42 5.08 13.00
CA ASN A 303 -6.64 4.31 13.96
C ASN A 303 -7.24 4.38 15.37
N ALA A 304 -7.82 5.53 15.77
CA ALA A 304 -8.58 5.63 17.02
C ALA A 304 -9.83 4.74 17.02
N ILE A 305 -10.60 4.71 15.93
CA ILE A 305 -11.77 3.82 15.78
C ILE A 305 -11.35 2.35 15.88
N ILE A 306 -10.26 1.95 15.23
CA ILE A 306 -9.71 0.58 15.30
C ILE A 306 -9.37 0.19 16.74
N ARG A 307 -8.63 1.05 17.45
CA ARG A 307 -8.27 0.83 18.86
C ARG A 307 -9.50 0.71 19.75
N ALA A 308 -10.46 1.62 19.58
CA ALA A 308 -11.70 1.61 20.34
C ALA A 308 -12.54 0.35 20.07
N ALA A 309 -12.59 -0.13 18.82
CA ALA A 309 -13.29 -1.36 18.46
C ALA A 309 -12.69 -2.58 19.16
N ALA A 310 -11.35 -2.67 19.26
CA ALA A 310 -10.69 -3.76 19.97
C ALA A 310 -10.83 -3.67 21.50
N GLN A 311 -11.05 -2.48 22.06
CA GLN A 311 -11.22 -2.27 23.51
C GLN A 311 -12.66 -2.48 23.99
N LYS A 312 -13.67 -2.49 23.11
CA LYS A 312 -15.07 -2.64 23.51
C LYS A 312 -15.29 -3.97 24.27
N GLY A 313 -15.54 -3.83 25.56
CA GLY A 313 -15.17 -4.78 26.62
C GLY A 313 -15.95 -6.08 26.78
N ASN A 314 -16.41 -6.72 25.71
CA ASN A 314 -17.06 -8.04 25.79
C ASN A 314 -16.63 -9.04 24.71
N GLN A 315 -15.69 -8.71 23.84
CA GLN A 315 -15.29 -9.60 22.74
C GLN A 315 -13.96 -10.28 23.05
N LYS A 316 -14.01 -11.45 23.71
CA LYS A 316 -12.84 -12.34 23.93
C LYS A 316 -12.14 -12.76 22.64
N ASP A 317 -12.77 -12.48 21.50
CA ASP A 317 -12.40 -12.97 20.18
C ASP A 317 -11.86 -11.86 19.28
N VAL A 318 -11.72 -10.63 19.79
CA VAL A 318 -11.14 -9.50 19.05
C VAL A 318 -9.85 -9.04 19.71
N PHE A 319 -8.79 -8.98 18.92
CA PHE A 319 -7.43 -8.63 19.34
C PHE A 319 -6.94 -7.40 18.58
N LEU A 320 -6.08 -6.61 19.23
CA LEU A 320 -5.43 -5.45 18.61
C LEU A 320 -3.97 -5.78 18.32
N PHE A 321 -3.55 -5.48 17.10
CA PHE A 321 -2.15 -5.23 16.77
C PHE A 321 -1.97 -3.73 16.43
N ASP A 322 -1.37 -2.98 17.35
CA ASP A 322 -1.06 -1.56 17.14
C ASP A 322 0.19 -1.39 16.26
N ALA A 323 0.05 -1.72 14.97
CA ALA A 323 1.13 -1.58 14.00
C ALA A 323 1.64 -0.14 13.90
N GLN A 324 0.79 0.88 14.12
CA GLN A 324 1.22 2.27 14.13
C GLN A 324 2.24 2.51 15.25
N HIS A 325 1.94 2.05 16.47
CA HIS A 325 2.90 2.10 17.57
C HIS A 325 4.17 1.33 17.25
N HIS A 326 4.05 0.10 16.73
CA HIS A 326 5.20 -0.74 16.46
C HIS A 326 6.13 -0.18 15.38
N PHE A 327 5.59 0.47 14.35
CA PHE A 327 6.38 1.16 13.34
C PHE A 327 7.13 2.36 13.92
N ASN A 328 6.52 3.10 14.85
CA ASN A 328 7.20 4.19 15.54
C ASN A 328 8.40 3.66 16.34
N GLU A 329 8.22 2.59 17.11
CA GLU A 329 9.31 1.99 17.91
C GLU A 329 10.49 1.49 17.07
N ASN A 330 10.21 1.06 15.84
CA ASN A 330 11.21 0.53 14.91
C ASN A 330 11.68 1.57 13.87
N SER A 331 11.46 2.85 14.14
CA SER A 331 11.89 3.95 13.27
C SER A 331 12.82 4.91 13.98
N PRO A 332 13.83 5.47 13.27
CA PRO A 332 14.66 6.53 13.81
C PRO A 332 13.81 7.67 14.38
N ASP A 333 14.19 8.15 15.55
CA ASP A 333 13.51 9.24 16.28
C ASP A 333 12.05 8.96 16.65
N GLY A 334 11.56 7.73 16.48
CA GLY A 334 10.15 7.39 16.67
C GLY A 334 9.23 7.87 15.54
N ILE A 335 9.80 8.21 14.36
CA ILE A 335 9.09 8.83 13.23
C ILE A 335 9.28 7.97 11.97
N PRO A 336 8.26 7.20 11.54
CA PRO A 336 8.37 6.32 10.39
C PRO A 336 8.61 7.04 9.06
N GLY A 337 9.57 6.51 8.30
CA GLY A 337 10.03 7.03 7.03
C GLY A 337 10.30 5.92 6.00
N ASN A 338 11.20 6.21 5.07
CA ASN A 338 11.64 5.28 4.02
C ASN A 338 12.35 4.02 4.58
N ASN A 339 12.70 4.02 5.87
CA ASN A 339 13.22 2.85 6.57
C ASN A 339 12.22 1.69 6.61
N LEU A 340 10.90 1.96 6.63
CA LEU A 340 9.85 0.94 6.66
C LEU A 340 8.83 1.06 5.52
N PHE A 341 8.97 2.08 4.65
CA PHE A 341 8.02 2.37 3.58
C PHE A 341 8.72 2.63 2.24
N LEU A 342 8.00 2.39 1.16
CA LEU A 342 8.38 2.78 -0.20
C LEU A 342 7.85 4.17 -0.56
N ASP A 343 6.67 4.51 -0.08
CA ASP A 343 6.00 5.79 -0.33
C ASP A 343 5.23 6.22 0.94
N GLY A 344 4.18 7.04 0.78
CA GLY A 344 3.36 7.52 1.89
C GLY A 344 2.64 6.43 2.72
N MET A 345 2.47 5.22 2.19
CA MET A 345 1.55 4.22 2.77
C MET A 345 1.90 2.74 2.50
N HIS A 346 2.73 2.44 1.50
CA HIS A 346 3.12 1.08 1.13
C HIS A 346 4.38 0.68 1.91
N PRO A 347 4.30 -0.34 2.80
CA PRO A 347 5.46 -0.84 3.51
C PRO A 347 6.51 -1.38 2.52
N ASN A 348 7.79 -1.20 2.85
CA ASN A 348 8.84 -1.99 2.20
C ASN A 348 8.85 -3.43 2.77
N LEU A 349 9.74 -4.31 2.29
CA LEU A 349 9.82 -5.69 2.81
C LEU A 349 10.00 -5.75 4.33
N GLN A 350 10.83 -4.89 4.92
CA GLN A 350 11.04 -4.85 6.36
C GLN A 350 9.77 -4.39 7.09
N GLY A 351 9.03 -3.42 6.54
CA GLY A 351 7.72 -3.01 7.05
C GLY A 351 6.68 -4.14 6.97
N HIS A 352 6.62 -4.89 5.87
CA HIS A 352 5.76 -6.07 5.75
C HIS A 352 6.11 -7.16 6.77
N PHE A 353 7.40 -7.44 6.96
CA PHE A 353 7.86 -8.36 8.00
C PHE A 353 7.48 -7.88 9.41
N LEU A 354 7.57 -6.58 9.68
CA LEU A 354 7.20 -6.01 10.97
C LEU A 354 5.70 -6.20 11.27
N ILE A 355 4.84 -6.07 10.26
CA ILE A 355 3.42 -6.38 10.37
C ILE A 355 3.21 -7.88 10.67
N ALA A 356 3.84 -8.74 9.87
CA ALA A 356 3.71 -10.19 10.00
C ALA A 356 4.17 -10.72 11.37
N SER A 357 5.35 -10.30 11.82
CA SER A 357 5.91 -10.70 13.11
C SER A 357 5.08 -10.20 14.31
N GLY A 358 4.52 -9.00 14.21
CA GLY A 358 3.57 -8.47 15.20
C GLY A 358 2.29 -9.30 15.28
N ILE A 359 1.70 -9.65 14.14
CA ILE A 359 0.52 -10.54 14.08
C ILE A 359 0.86 -11.93 14.63
N ALA A 360 2.00 -12.51 14.25
CA ALA A 360 2.45 -13.80 14.76
C ALA A 360 2.53 -13.78 16.29
N LYS A 361 3.10 -12.74 16.90
CA LYS A 361 3.13 -12.58 18.36
C LYS A 361 1.72 -12.58 18.97
N ILE A 362 0.74 -11.91 18.34
CA ILE A 362 -0.66 -11.94 18.81
C ILE A 362 -1.25 -13.36 18.73
N LEU A 363 -1.06 -14.06 17.60
CA LEU A 363 -1.56 -15.43 17.41
C LEU A 363 -0.99 -16.38 18.48
N LEU A 364 0.32 -16.28 18.74
CA LEU A 364 1.06 -17.10 19.69
C LEU A 364 0.67 -16.80 21.14
N LYS A 365 0.70 -15.52 21.54
CA LYS A 365 0.40 -15.07 22.91
C LYS A 365 -1.01 -15.47 23.34
N ASN A 366 -1.96 -15.40 22.42
CA ASN A 366 -3.37 -15.72 22.70
C ASN A 366 -3.73 -17.18 22.41
N LYS A 367 -2.74 -18.03 22.08
CA LYS A 367 -2.93 -19.46 21.77
C LYS A 367 -3.96 -19.69 20.66
N LEU A 368 -4.05 -18.78 19.70
CA LEU A 368 -4.88 -18.92 18.50
C LEU A 368 -4.25 -19.95 17.54
N ILE A 369 -2.93 -20.10 17.64
CA ILE A 369 -2.15 -21.20 17.08
C ILE A 369 -1.31 -21.80 18.21
N HIS A 370 -1.15 -23.13 18.22
CA HIS A 370 -0.40 -23.86 19.27
C HIS A 370 1.04 -24.13 18.85
N THR A 371 1.99 -23.96 19.77
CA THR A 371 3.43 -24.14 19.50
C THR A 371 4.07 -25.23 20.32
N GLU A 372 4.98 -26.00 19.69
CA GLU A 372 5.86 -26.96 20.38
C GLU A 372 7.16 -26.29 20.85
N LYS A 373 7.66 -25.26 20.14
CA LYS A 373 8.87 -24.49 20.46
C LYS A 373 8.76 -23.08 19.86
N ILE A 374 9.01 -22.04 20.65
CA ILE A 374 9.68 -20.76 20.26
C ILE A 374 9.67 -19.78 21.43
N ASP A 375 10.79 -19.07 21.59
CA ASP A 375 10.90 -17.85 22.38
C ASP A 375 10.24 -16.71 21.58
N GLN A 376 9.23 -16.05 22.15
CA GLN A 376 8.45 -15.00 21.46
C GLN A 376 9.29 -13.78 21.06
N ASN A 377 10.58 -13.76 21.43
CA ASN A 377 11.55 -12.69 21.18
C ASN A 377 12.41 -12.87 19.91
N THR A 378 12.31 -13.96 19.14
CA THR A 378 13.30 -14.31 18.08
C THR A 378 12.85 -14.10 16.62
N PHE A 379 11.95 -13.16 16.31
CA PHE A 379 11.68 -12.81 14.90
C PHE A 379 12.55 -11.62 14.47
N SER A 380 13.63 -11.89 13.73
CA SER A 380 14.50 -10.87 13.13
C SER A 380 14.34 -10.87 11.62
N TYR A 381 14.12 -9.70 11.03
CA TYR A 381 14.04 -9.56 9.58
C TYR A 381 15.31 -10.08 8.89
N LYS A 382 16.49 -9.84 9.48
CA LYS A 382 17.78 -10.30 8.93
C LYS A 382 17.86 -11.82 8.81
N ASP A 383 17.27 -12.55 9.75
CA ASP A 383 17.33 -14.01 9.78
C ASP A 383 16.39 -14.62 8.72
N PHE A 384 15.24 -13.99 8.51
CA PHE A 384 14.25 -14.42 7.52
C PHE A 384 14.59 -13.97 6.09
N LYS A 385 15.22 -12.80 5.92
CA LYS A 385 15.71 -12.28 4.64
C LYS A 385 16.73 -13.21 3.95
N ASN A 386 17.42 -14.06 4.70
CA ASN A 386 18.37 -15.01 4.10
C ASN A 386 17.72 -16.35 3.74
N LYS A 387 16.51 -16.63 4.25
CA LYS A 387 15.76 -17.87 3.98
C LYS A 387 14.84 -17.74 2.76
N ASN A 388 14.23 -16.57 2.54
CA ASN A 388 13.26 -16.35 1.45
C ASN A 388 13.94 -15.95 0.12
N ASN A 389 14.82 -16.82 -0.36
CA ASN A 389 15.70 -16.62 -1.52
C ASN A 389 15.03 -16.11 -2.80
N ARG A 390 13.71 -16.24 -2.93
CA ARG A 390 12.97 -15.78 -4.09
C ARG A 390 12.56 -14.31 -3.95
N VAL A 391 11.82 -13.97 -2.90
CA VAL A 391 11.40 -12.58 -2.62
C VAL A 391 12.62 -11.68 -2.50
N ASP A 392 13.70 -12.15 -1.86
CA ASP A 392 14.89 -11.32 -1.65
C ASP A 392 15.71 -11.06 -2.93
N LYS A 393 15.61 -11.92 -3.95
CA LYS A 393 16.29 -11.72 -5.24
C LYS A 393 15.50 -10.80 -6.18
N GLU A 394 14.18 -10.92 -6.15
CA GLU A 394 13.29 -10.20 -7.07
C GLU A 394 12.94 -8.80 -6.52
N ALA A 395 12.75 -8.66 -5.19
CA ALA A 395 12.23 -7.43 -4.56
C ALA A 395 12.94 -6.12 -4.91
N PRO A 396 14.28 -6.07 -5.07
CA PRO A 396 14.94 -4.86 -5.54
C PRO A 396 14.44 -4.41 -6.91
N LEU A 397 14.23 -5.34 -7.84
CA LEU A 397 13.75 -5.05 -9.19
C LEU A 397 12.26 -4.65 -9.20
N GLU A 398 11.41 -5.29 -8.40
CA GLU A 398 10.02 -4.82 -8.24
C GLU A 398 9.96 -3.41 -7.63
N THR A 399 10.84 -3.10 -6.68
CA THR A 399 10.91 -1.78 -6.06
C THR A 399 11.34 -0.72 -7.09
N ILE A 400 12.34 -1.03 -7.92
CA ILE A 400 12.79 -0.14 -8.99
C ILE A 400 11.65 0.08 -10.00
N ASP A 401 11.01 -0.98 -10.48
CA ASP A 401 9.92 -0.89 -11.45
C ASP A 401 8.73 -0.09 -10.88
N TYR A 402 8.42 -0.28 -9.60
CA TYR A 402 7.42 0.49 -8.89
C TYR A 402 7.70 2.01 -8.94
N PHE A 403 8.93 2.45 -8.63
CA PHE A 403 9.27 3.88 -8.71
C PHE A 403 9.27 4.42 -10.15
N ILE A 404 9.65 3.60 -11.13
CA ILE A 404 9.54 3.94 -12.56
C ILE A 404 8.07 4.19 -12.95
N HIS A 405 7.15 3.37 -12.47
CA HIS A 405 5.71 3.50 -12.72
C HIS A 405 5.12 4.76 -12.08
N LEU A 406 5.55 5.11 -10.86
CA LEU A 406 5.17 6.35 -10.20
C LEU A 406 5.81 7.61 -10.81
N GLY A 407 6.72 7.47 -11.78
CA GLY A 407 7.45 8.59 -12.37
C GLY A 407 8.53 9.18 -11.46
N ARG A 408 8.88 8.51 -10.36
CA ARG A 408 9.97 8.89 -9.44
C ARG A 408 11.31 8.38 -9.98
N LEU A 409 11.70 8.89 -11.14
CA LEU A 409 12.81 8.36 -11.94
C LEU A 409 14.17 8.49 -11.25
N GLU A 410 14.40 9.55 -10.48
CA GLU A 410 15.64 9.74 -9.72
C GLU A 410 15.81 8.66 -8.67
N ARG A 411 14.77 8.40 -7.87
CA ARG A 411 14.80 7.33 -6.86
C ARG A 411 14.97 5.94 -7.49
N ALA A 412 14.32 5.70 -8.62
CA ALA A 412 14.50 4.45 -9.36
C ALA A 412 15.95 4.27 -9.85
N GLU A 413 16.59 5.35 -10.31
CA GLU A 413 17.98 5.34 -10.79
C GLU A 413 19.01 5.13 -9.67
N GLU A 414 18.79 5.72 -8.51
CA GLU A 414 19.59 5.48 -7.30
C GLU A 414 19.57 3.99 -6.93
N LEU A 415 18.37 3.43 -6.74
CA LEU A 415 18.20 2.02 -6.38
C LEU A 415 18.76 1.07 -7.44
N LEU A 416 18.59 1.42 -8.72
CA LEU A 416 19.13 0.64 -9.82
C LEU A 416 20.66 0.61 -9.82
N SER A 417 21.28 1.74 -9.49
CA SER A 417 22.74 1.88 -9.44
C SER A 417 23.33 1.14 -8.24
N GLU A 418 22.65 1.14 -7.08
CA GLU A 418 23.02 0.29 -5.92
C GLU A 418 22.94 -1.20 -6.29
N PHE A 419 21.85 -1.63 -6.93
CA PHE A 419 21.63 -3.04 -7.25
C PHE A 419 22.56 -3.56 -8.37
N GLU A 420 22.91 -2.73 -9.36
CA GLU A 420 23.83 -3.09 -10.44
C GLU A 420 25.26 -3.37 -9.97
N GLN A 421 25.71 -2.73 -8.89
CA GLN A 421 27.04 -3.00 -8.33
C GLN A 421 27.20 -4.45 -7.86
N GLU A 422 26.09 -5.07 -7.45
CA GLU A 422 26.06 -6.41 -6.87
C GLU A 422 25.56 -7.48 -7.85
N ASN A 423 25.08 -7.08 -9.04
CA ASN A 423 24.34 -7.98 -9.93
C ASN A 423 24.46 -7.58 -11.42
N THR A 424 24.50 -8.56 -12.31
CA THR A 424 24.63 -8.36 -13.78
C THR A 424 23.40 -8.85 -14.56
N HIS A 425 22.23 -8.89 -13.92
CA HIS A 425 20.99 -9.38 -14.51
C HIS A 425 20.44 -8.46 -15.63
N TRP A 426 19.92 -9.02 -16.72
CA TRP A 426 19.40 -8.25 -17.86
C TRP A 426 18.31 -7.24 -17.49
N GLN A 427 17.51 -7.52 -16.45
CA GLN A 427 16.45 -6.62 -15.97
C GLN A 427 17.00 -5.27 -15.48
N ILE A 428 18.26 -5.22 -15.05
CA ILE A 428 18.92 -3.96 -14.65
C ILE A 428 19.05 -3.03 -15.85
N HIS A 429 19.63 -3.55 -16.93
CA HIS A 429 19.83 -2.80 -18.16
C HIS A 429 18.48 -2.44 -18.82
N TYR A 430 17.51 -3.33 -18.71
CA TYR A 430 16.14 -3.05 -19.13
C TYR A 430 15.50 -1.89 -18.35
N ASN A 431 15.55 -1.89 -17.01
CA ASN A 431 15.03 -0.78 -16.20
C ASN A 431 15.77 0.54 -16.48
N ARG A 432 17.08 0.48 -16.71
CA ARG A 432 17.88 1.66 -17.13
C ARG A 432 17.35 2.23 -18.45
N ALA A 433 17.03 1.37 -19.42
CA ALA A 433 16.49 1.81 -20.70
C ALA A 433 15.17 2.57 -20.53
N ILE A 434 14.26 2.08 -19.68
CA ILE A 434 12.99 2.76 -19.41
C ILE A 434 13.22 4.14 -18.76
N ILE A 435 14.11 4.20 -17.76
CA ILE A 435 14.44 5.46 -17.08
C ILE A 435 14.99 6.48 -18.08
N CYS A 436 15.99 6.09 -18.87
CA CYS A 436 16.60 6.97 -19.87
C CYS A 436 15.58 7.40 -20.93
N PHE A 437 14.70 6.50 -21.38
CA PHE A 437 13.63 6.86 -22.30
C PHE A 437 12.63 7.87 -21.70
N LYS A 438 12.16 7.64 -20.46
CA LYS A 438 11.25 8.57 -19.78
C LYS A 438 11.89 9.94 -19.53
N LYS A 439 13.21 9.99 -19.32
CA LYS A 439 14.01 11.23 -19.25
C LYS A 439 14.31 11.85 -20.62
N ARG A 440 13.86 11.26 -21.72
CA ARG A 440 14.15 11.67 -23.10
C ARG A 440 15.65 11.63 -23.46
N ASN A 441 16.42 10.78 -22.79
CA ASN A 441 17.81 10.49 -23.12
C ASN A 441 17.86 9.22 -24.00
N ASN A 442 17.65 9.46 -25.29
CA ASN A 442 17.55 8.45 -26.34
C ASN A 442 18.82 7.61 -26.51
N GLU A 443 20.00 8.24 -26.47
CA GLU A 443 21.30 7.58 -26.59
C GLU A 443 21.58 6.62 -25.42
N CYS A 444 21.33 7.08 -24.19
CA CYS A 444 21.44 6.22 -23.01
C CYS A 444 20.46 5.04 -23.08
N ALA A 445 19.22 5.30 -23.51
CA ALA A 445 18.22 4.25 -23.64
C ALA A 445 18.69 3.16 -24.61
N PHE A 446 19.20 3.56 -25.78
CA PHE A 446 19.74 2.63 -26.78
C PHE A 446 20.88 1.77 -26.23
N HIS A 447 21.88 2.38 -25.59
CA HIS A 447 22.99 1.64 -24.97
C HIS A 447 22.52 0.64 -23.91
N ALA A 448 21.54 1.04 -23.08
CA ALA A 448 20.97 0.18 -22.06
C ALA A 448 20.21 -1.03 -22.66
N ILE A 449 19.47 -0.82 -23.76
CA ILE A 449 18.82 -1.90 -24.51
C ILE A 449 19.86 -2.90 -25.02
N MET A 450 20.95 -2.41 -25.63
CA MET A 450 22.00 -3.27 -26.16
C MET A 450 22.64 -4.13 -25.07
N LYS A 451 22.90 -3.55 -23.89
CA LYS A 451 23.40 -4.30 -22.73
C LYS A 451 22.39 -5.33 -22.22
N ALA A 452 21.09 -5.02 -22.22
CA ALA A 452 20.06 -5.99 -21.85
C ALA A 452 20.08 -7.19 -22.79
N CYS A 453 20.15 -6.95 -24.11
CA CYS A 453 20.24 -8.02 -25.10
C CYS A 453 21.49 -8.89 -24.92
N GLN A 454 22.65 -8.27 -24.67
CA GLN A 454 23.89 -8.99 -24.38
C GLN A 454 23.81 -9.85 -23.11
N ALA A 455 23.00 -9.43 -22.13
CA ALA A 455 22.77 -10.13 -20.87
C ALA A 455 21.70 -11.25 -20.97
N GLY A 456 21.18 -11.54 -22.17
CA GLY A 456 20.39 -12.75 -22.44
C GLY A 456 18.88 -12.56 -22.57
N THR A 457 18.36 -11.32 -22.71
CA THR A 457 16.98 -11.09 -23.18
C THR A 457 16.94 -10.79 -24.68
N THR A 458 15.80 -11.01 -25.32
CA THR A 458 15.63 -10.64 -26.72
C THR A 458 15.17 -9.19 -26.87
N PHE A 459 15.50 -8.60 -28.02
CA PHE A 459 15.06 -7.26 -28.36
C PHE A 459 13.53 -7.12 -28.40
N SER A 460 12.83 -8.16 -28.88
CA SER A 460 11.36 -8.21 -28.90
C SER A 460 10.77 -8.17 -27.50
N GLU A 461 11.36 -8.92 -26.56
CA GLU A 461 10.94 -8.92 -25.16
C GLU A 461 11.08 -7.53 -24.54
N VAL A 462 12.21 -6.84 -24.79
CA VAL A 462 12.46 -5.46 -24.35
C VAL A 462 11.42 -4.50 -24.92
N LEU A 463 11.14 -4.57 -26.22
CA LEU A 463 10.17 -3.70 -26.91
C LEU A 463 8.75 -3.82 -26.35
N GLU A 464 8.23 -5.04 -26.22
CA GLU A 464 6.88 -5.27 -25.70
C GLU A 464 6.69 -4.72 -24.28
N SER A 465 7.78 -4.62 -23.50
CA SER A 465 7.73 -4.12 -22.12
C SER A 465 7.62 -2.62 -22.02
N THR A 466 8.35 -1.91 -22.87
CA THR A 466 8.62 -0.49 -22.67
C THR A 466 7.40 0.37 -22.99
N LYS A 467 6.36 -0.21 -23.61
CA LYS A 467 5.19 0.48 -24.18
C LYS A 467 5.59 1.64 -25.11
N ILE A 468 6.84 1.65 -25.59
CA ILE A 468 7.31 2.59 -26.59
C ILE A 468 6.71 2.16 -27.92
N SER A 469 6.18 3.11 -28.68
CA SER A 469 5.66 2.77 -30.00
C SER A 469 6.82 2.34 -30.92
N TYR A 470 6.62 1.26 -31.66
CA TYR A 470 7.58 0.72 -32.62
C TYR A 470 8.21 1.81 -33.53
N PRO A 471 7.47 2.83 -34.01
CA PRO A 471 8.06 3.93 -34.80
C PRO A 471 9.09 4.77 -34.05
N LYS A 472 8.84 5.15 -32.78
CA LYS A 472 9.80 5.95 -31.99
C LYS A 472 11.09 5.18 -31.72
N TYR A 473 10.97 3.86 -31.59
CA TYR A 473 12.11 2.99 -31.38
C TYR A 473 12.86 2.74 -32.69
N TYR A 474 12.15 2.61 -33.80
CA TYR A 474 12.74 2.49 -35.14
C TYR A 474 13.53 3.75 -35.54
N ASP A 475 13.02 4.94 -35.23
CA ASP A 475 13.73 6.21 -35.44
C ASP A 475 14.99 6.30 -34.57
N LEU A 476 14.93 5.78 -33.34
CA LEU A 476 16.08 5.66 -32.45
C LEU A 476 17.16 4.75 -33.05
N ILE A 477 16.78 3.55 -33.51
CA ILE A 477 17.72 2.60 -34.14
C ILE A 477 18.34 3.21 -35.40
N LYS A 478 17.53 3.81 -36.28
CA LYS A 478 18.04 4.45 -37.51
C LYS A 478 19.02 5.58 -37.25
N SER A 479 18.88 6.28 -36.12
CA SER A 479 19.83 7.32 -35.73
C SER A 479 21.19 6.76 -35.28
N PHE A 480 21.26 5.47 -34.92
CA PHE A 480 22.49 4.77 -34.48
C PHE A 480 22.99 3.69 -35.45
N GLU A 481 22.23 3.31 -36.49
CA GLU A 481 22.68 2.45 -37.60
C GLU A 481 23.86 3.05 -38.39
N GLY A 482 24.25 4.30 -38.11
CA GLY A 482 25.51 4.90 -38.58
C GLY A 482 26.76 4.47 -37.81
N GLU A 483 26.67 3.85 -36.62
CA GLU A 483 27.83 3.62 -35.74
C GLU A 483 28.15 2.16 -35.35
N THR A 484 27.29 1.16 -35.60
CA THR A 484 27.67 -0.25 -35.33
C THR A 484 27.10 -1.24 -36.35
N GLN A 485 27.95 -1.66 -37.29
CA GLN A 485 27.74 -2.74 -38.27
C GLN A 485 27.72 -4.17 -37.69
N THR A 486 27.53 -4.35 -36.38
CA THR A 486 27.86 -5.62 -35.69
C THR A 486 26.76 -6.21 -34.82
N VAL A 487 25.49 -6.00 -35.15
CA VAL A 487 24.38 -6.73 -34.51
C VAL A 487 23.51 -7.35 -35.59
N GLN A 488 23.95 -8.48 -36.09
CA GLN A 488 23.12 -9.48 -36.77
C GLN A 488 22.69 -10.55 -35.79
#